data_AF-A0A852R542-F1
#
_entry.id   AF-A0A852R542-F1
#
_cell.length_a   1.000
_cell.length_b   1.000
_cell.length_c   1.000
_cell.angle_alpha   90.00
_cell.angle_beta   90.00
_cell.angle_gamma   90.00
#
_symmetry.space_group_name_H-M   'P 1'
#
loop_
_entity.id
_entity.type
_entity.pdbx_description
1 polymer ?
#
loop_
_entity_poly.entity_id
_entity_poly.type
_entity_poly.pdbx_seq_one_letter_code
_entity_poly.pdbx_strand_id
1 'polypeptide(L)'
;MSRANDIERERMPYVQIDTNLWAVMRYPKDHPVAMIVGVANRDNVPLFFVQQWHPEPSKRRVISQHDTLEEANASVLWDLERVNAAGRTRVGPPNGTPQK
;
A
#
# COMPACT_ATOMS: atom_id res chain seq x y z
N MET A 1 16.51 -14.50 23.70
CA MET A 1 15.85 -14.51 22.37
C MET A 1 16.15 -13.18 21.71
N SER A 2 16.91 -13.22 20.62
CA SER A 2 17.74 -12.11 20.15
C SER A 2 16.98 -11.04 19.38
N ARG A 3 17.31 -9.77 19.64
CA ARG A 3 16.89 -8.54 18.90
C ARG A 3 16.98 -8.63 17.37
N ALA A 4 17.73 -9.59 16.83
CA ALA A 4 17.84 -9.84 15.38
C ALA A 4 16.49 -10.24 14.74
N ASN A 5 15.64 -11.01 15.44
CA ASN A 5 14.34 -11.41 14.91
C ASN A 5 13.34 -10.25 14.80
N ASP A 6 13.49 -9.23 15.65
CA ASP A 6 12.64 -8.03 15.59
C ASP A 6 13.07 -7.10 14.44
N ILE A 7 14.37 -7.04 14.14
CA ILE A 7 14.92 -6.26 13.02
C ILE A 7 14.56 -6.90 11.68
N GLU A 8 14.53 -8.24 11.56
CA GLU A 8 14.08 -8.92 10.34
C GLU A 8 12.59 -8.73 10.06
N ARG A 9 11.75 -8.67 11.12
CA ARG A 9 10.33 -8.28 11.00
C ARG A 9 10.14 -6.85 10.53
N GLU A 10 11.08 -5.98 10.87
CA GLU A 10 11.12 -4.57 10.46
C GLU A 10 11.53 -4.43 8.98
N ARG A 11 12.22 -5.44 8.41
CA ARG A 11 12.94 -5.28 7.15
C ARG A 11 12.26 -5.77 5.87
N MET A 12 11.11 -6.44 5.91
CA MET A 12 10.21 -6.61 4.74
C MET A 12 9.07 -7.60 5.06
N PRO A 13 7.80 -7.16 5.13
CA PRO A 13 6.69 -8.10 5.10
C PRO A 13 5.93 -7.93 3.79
N TYR A 14 6.59 -8.23 2.66
CA TYR A 14 5.87 -8.65 1.48
C TYR A 14 6.16 -10.11 1.17
N VAL A 15 5.13 -10.83 0.76
CA VAL A 15 5.21 -12.25 0.40
C VAL A 15 4.93 -12.35 -1.08
N GLN A 16 5.86 -12.96 -1.82
CA GLN A 16 5.63 -13.24 -3.23
C GLN A 16 4.59 -14.35 -3.37
N ILE A 17 3.50 -14.07 -4.09
CA ILE A 17 2.41 -15.02 -4.35
C ILE A 17 2.48 -15.55 -5.78
N ASP A 18 3.01 -14.74 -6.70
CA ASP A 18 3.20 -15.10 -8.10
C ASP A 18 4.49 -14.42 -8.63
N THR A 19 4.92 -14.76 -9.85
CA THR A 19 6.10 -14.20 -10.51
C THR A 19 6.13 -12.67 -10.46
N ASN A 20 4.97 -12.04 -10.65
CA ASN A 20 4.83 -10.58 -10.70
C ASN A 20 3.87 -10.03 -9.63
N LEU A 21 3.60 -10.78 -8.57
CA LEU A 21 2.62 -10.40 -7.55
C LEU A 21 3.17 -10.62 -6.14
N TRP A 22 3.11 -9.57 -5.33
CA TRP A 22 3.49 -9.60 -3.92
C TRP A 22 2.33 -9.12 -3.05
N ALA A 23 2.06 -9.81 -1.94
CA ALA A 23 1.16 -9.35 -0.90
C ALA A 23 1.93 -8.62 0.18
N VAL A 24 1.49 -7.42 0.52
CA VAL A 24 2.08 -6.62 1.59
C VAL A 24 1.33 -6.90 2.88
N MET A 25 2.00 -7.60 3.80
CA MET A 25 1.48 -7.93 5.13
C MET A 25 1.92 -6.86 6.13
N ARG A 26 1.04 -6.42 7.03
CA ARG A 26 1.37 -5.48 8.11
C ARG A 26 0.51 -5.81 9.32
N TYR A 27 1.10 -5.75 10.53
CA TYR A 27 0.45 -6.13 11.80
C TYR A 27 -0.06 -7.58 11.81
N PRO A 28 -0.47 -8.17 12.97
CA PRO A 28 -1.13 -9.47 12.98
C PRO A 28 -2.53 -9.33 12.35
N LYS A 29 -2.58 -9.37 11.02
CA LYS A 29 -3.81 -9.41 10.22
C LYS A 29 -3.84 -10.69 9.42
N ASP A 30 -5.05 -11.23 9.26
CA ASP A 30 -5.30 -12.45 8.48
C ASP A 30 -5.27 -12.21 6.96
N HIS A 31 -5.14 -10.94 6.54
CA HIS A 31 -5.16 -10.53 5.15
C HIS A 31 -4.09 -9.46 4.84
N PRO A 32 -3.62 -9.38 3.58
CA PRO A 32 -2.75 -8.31 3.10
C PRO A 32 -3.38 -6.93 3.25
N VAL A 33 -2.54 -5.92 3.48
CA VAL A 33 -2.95 -4.51 3.47
C VAL A 33 -2.98 -3.96 2.04
N ALA A 34 -2.07 -4.44 1.20
CA ALA A 34 -1.97 -4.06 -0.20
C ALA A 34 -1.42 -5.22 -1.03
N MET A 35 -1.57 -5.11 -2.34
CA MET A 35 -0.92 -5.97 -3.32
C MET A 35 0.06 -5.13 -4.14
N ILE A 36 1.20 -5.67 -4.53
CA ILE A 36 2.13 -5.04 -5.48
C ILE A 36 2.15 -5.89 -6.73
N VAL A 37 1.91 -5.28 -7.89
CA VAL A 37 1.96 -5.92 -9.20
C VAL A 37 3.14 -5.38 -9.98
N GLY A 38 4.00 -6.27 -10.46
CA GLY A 38 5.11 -5.95 -11.36
C GLY A 38 4.65 -6.01 -12.81
N VAL A 39 4.94 -4.97 -13.59
CA VAL A 39 4.69 -4.94 -15.04
C VAL A 39 5.90 -4.30 -15.70
N ALA A 40 6.40 -4.89 -16.78
CA ALA A 40 7.40 -4.24 -17.62
C ALA A 40 6.71 -3.27 -18.59
N ASN A 41 7.25 -2.05 -18.71
CA ASN A 41 6.78 -1.11 -19.73
C ASN A 41 7.22 -1.54 -21.14
N ARG A 42 6.91 -0.73 -22.16
CA ARG A 42 7.27 -1.01 -23.57
C ARG A 42 8.79 -1.08 -23.81
N ASP A 43 9.57 -0.41 -22.98
CA ASP A 43 11.04 -0.37 -23.02
C ASP A 43 11.67 -1.44 -22.11
N ASN A 44 10.86 -2.38 -21.61
CA ASN A 44 11.24 -3.44 -20.68
C ASN A 44 11.79 -2.93 -19.33
N VAL A 45 11.43 -1.71 -18.94
CA VAL A 45 11.72 -1.16 -17.62
C VAL A 45 10.66 -1.67 -16.63
N PRO A 46 11.06 -2.30 -15.51
CA PRO A 46 10.12 -2.79 -14.51
C PRO A 46 9.42 -1.62 -13.80
N LEU A 47 8.11 -1.75 -13.63
CA LEU A 47 7.26 -0.85 -12.87
C LEU A 47 6.48 -1.64 -11.83
N PHE A 48 6.33 -1.08 -10.64
CA PHE A 48 5.65 -1.70 -9.52
C PHE A 48 4.43 -0.89 -9.12
N PHE A 49 3.25 -1.48 -9.27
CA PHE A 49 1.97 -0.85 -8.96
C PHE A 49 1.44 -1.35 -7.63
N VAL A 50 1.24 -0.45 -6.68
CA VAL A 50 0.56 -0.77 -5.43
C VAL A 50 -0.94 -0.71 -5.67
N GLN A 51 -1.63 -1.77 -5.28
CA GLN A 51 -3.07 -1.90 -5.32
C GLN A 51 -3.63 -2.02 -3.90
N GLN A 52 -4.78 -1.40 -3.67
CA GLN A 52 -5.56 -1.68 -2.48
C GLN A 52 -5.92 -3.17 -2.42
N TRP A 53 -5.79 -3.79 -1.24
CA TRP A 53 -6.24 -5.17 -1.06
C TRP A 53 -7.77 -5.28 -1.17
N HIS A 54 -8.22 -6.28 -1.93
CA HIS A 54 -9.60 -6.74 -1.97
C HIS A 54 -9.59 -8.25 -2.31
N PRO A 55 -10.48 -9.06 -1.70
CA PRO A 55 -10.51 -10.51 -1.95
C PRO A 55 -10.80 -10.83 -3.41
N GLU A 56 -11.70 -10.07 -4.04
CA GLU A 56 -11.97 -10.14 -5.48
C GLU A 56 -10.95 -9.28 -6.27
N PRO A 57 -10.12 -9.87 -7.16
CA PRO A 57 -9.07 -9.13 -7.88
C PRO A 57 -9.60 -8.02 -8.79
N SER A 58 -10.77 -8.20 -9.40
CA SER A 58 -11.42 -7.23 -10.30
C SER A 58 -11.74 -5.88 -9.63
N LYS A 59 -11.87 -5.88 -8.29
CA LYS A 59 -12.20 -4.69 -7.50
C LYS A 59 -10.97 -3.96 -6.95
N ARG A 60 -9.77 -4.51 -7.16
CA ARG A 60 -8.52 -3.89 -6.72
C ARG A 60 -8.25 -2.65 -7.56
N ARG A 61 -7.88 -1.55 -6.89
CA ARG A 61 -7.54 -0.29 -7.54
C ARG A 61 -6.08 0.05 -7.31
N VAL A 62 -5.41 0.52 -8.35
CA VAL A 62 -4.05 1.07 -8.25
C VAL A 62 -4.11 2.37 -7.45
N ILE A 63 -3.23 2.49 -6.47
CA ILE A 63 -3.12 3.66 -5.58
C ILE A 63 -1.80 4.41 -5.76
N SER A 64 -0.73 3.73 -6.20
CA SER A 64 0.56 4.34 -6.49
C SER A 64 1.39 3.47 -7.45
N GLN A 65 2.40 4.07 -8.08
CA GLN A 65 3.36 3.44 -8.99
C GLN A 65 4.77 3.83 -8.52
N HIS A 66 5.70 2.89 -8.59
CA HIS A 66 7.11 3.06 -8.22
C HIS A 66 8.04 2.31 -9.17
N ASP A 67 9.31 2.69 -9.16
CA ASP A 67 10.33 2.12 -10.04
C ASP A 67 10.96 0.86 -9.44
N THR A 68 10.88 0.71 -8.12
CA THR A 68 11.40 -0.46 -7.38
C THR A 68 10.35 -1.11 -6.49
N LEU A 69 10.52 -2.42 -6.23
CA LEU A 69 9.66 -3.17 -5.32
C LEU A 69 9.80 -2.65 -3.88
N GLU A 70 11.01 -2.25 -3.50
CA GLU A 70 11.37 -1.68 -2.21
C GLU A 70 10.58 -0.39 -1.94
N GLU A 71 10.57 0.55 -2.89
CA GLU A 71 9.81 1.81 -2.80
C GLU A 71 8.30 1.56 -2.75
N ALA A 72 7.81 0.64 -3.59
CA ALA A 72 6.41 0.24 -3.57
C ALA A 72 5.99 -0.31 -2.20
N ASN A 73 6.79 -1.19 -1.61
CA ASN A 73 6.56 -1.72 -0.28
C ASN A 73 6.66 -0.65 0.81
N ALA A 74 7.63 0.26 0.72
CA ALA A 74 7.81 1.35 1.68
C ALA A 74 6.64 2.35 1.65
N SER A 75 5.99 2.53 0.49
CA SER A 75 4.83 3.42 0.35
C SER A 75 3.57 2.91 1.07
N VAL A 76 3.49 1.60 1.36
CA VAL A 76 2.38 1.01 2.10
C VAL A 76 2.59 1.27 3.59
N LEU A 77 1.93 2.33 4.08
CA LEU A 77 2.02 2.76 5.46
C LEU A 77 1.56 1.67 6.43
N TRP A 78 2.31 1.54 7.53
CA TRP A 78 1.99 0.63 8.64
C TRP A 78 0.74 1.07 9.40
N ASP A 79 0.52 2.38 9.52
CA ASP A 79 -0.54 2.96 10.34
C ASP A 79 -1.45 3.89 9.52
N LEU A 80 -2.69 3.45 9.33
CA LEU A 80 -3.74 4.22 8.66
C LEU A 80 -4.41 5.25 9.59
N GLU A 81 -4.20 5.19 10.91
CA GLU A 81 -4.80 6.15 11.85
C GLU A 81 -4.32 7.57 11.55
N ARG A 82 -3.04 7.75 11.21
CA ARG A 82 -2.48 9.06 10.82
C ARG A 82 -3.08 9.60 9.52
N VAL A 83 -3.31 8.74 8.53
CA VAL A 83 -3.96 9.13 7.26
C VAL A 83 -5.44 9.45 7.49
N ASN A 84 -6.13 8.63 8.28
CA ASN A 84 -7.54 8.84 8.63
C ASN A 84 -7.74 10.12 9.48
N ALA A 85 -6.81 10.41 10.40
CA ALA A 85 -6.81 11.66 11.16
C ALA A 85 -6.59 12.89 10.26
N ALA A 86 -5.67 12.81 9.29
CA ALA A 86 -5.43 13.87 8.30
C ALA A 86 -6.61 14.05 7.33
N GLY A 87 -7.30 12.97 6.97
CA GLY A 87 -8.51 13.01 6.15
C GLY A 87 -9.65 13.76 6.85
N ARG A 88 -9.87 13.49 8.14
CA ARG A 88 -10.90 14.16 8.96
C ARG A 88 -10.64 15.67 9.16
N THR A 89 -9.39 16.12 9.13
CA THR A 89 -9.04 17.55 9.27
C THR A 89 -9.17 18.34 7.96
N ARG A 90 -9.19 17.68 6.79
CA ARG A 90 -9.30 18.33 5.47
C ARG A 90 -10.74 18.46 4.94
N VAL A 91 -11.73 17.87 5.60
CA VAL A 91 -13.15 18.08 5.26
C VAL A 91 -13.63 19.36 5.94
N GLY A 92 -13.34 20.50 5.31
CA GLY A 92 -14.04 21.75 5.64
C GLY A 92 -15.52 21.65 5.27
N PRO A 93 -16.40 22.46 5.89
CA PRO A 93 -17.82 22.48 5.54
C PRO A 93 -17.99 22.80 4.04
N PRO A 94 -18.97 22.19 3.36
CA PRO A 94 -19.24 22.50 1.96
C PRO A 94 -19.62 23.98 1.85
N ASN A 95 -18.77 24.78 1.21
CA ASN A 95 -19.07 26.17 0.89
C ASN A 95 -20.30 26.24 -0.01
N GLY A 96 -21.36 26.91 0.44
CA GLY A 96 -22.46 27.30 -0.44
C GLY A 96 -23.82 27.58 0.19
N THR A 97 -23.93 28.52 1.13
CA THR A 97 -25.19 29.28 1.29
C THR A 97 -24.86 30.76 1.51
N PRO A 98 -25.29 31.68 0.62
CA PRO A 98 -25.22 33.10 0.91
C PRO A 98 -26.29 33.41 1.97
N GLN A 99 -25.87 33.81 3.18
CA GLN A 99 -26.81 34.40 4.14
C GLN A 99 -27.16 35.82 3.67
N LYS A 100 -28.47 36.06 3.55
CA LYS A 100 -29.10 37.37 3.36
C LYS A 100 -28.95 38.24 4.60
#